data_AF-A0A8T3NR54-F1
#
_entry.id   AF-A0A8T3NR54-F1
#
_cell.length_a   1.000
_cell.length_b   1.000
_cell.length_c   1.000
_cell.angle_alpha   90.00
_cell.angle_beta   90.00
_cell.angle_gamma   90.00
#
_symmetry.space_group_name_H-M   'P 1'
#
loop_
_entity.id
_entity.type
_entity.pdbx_description
1 polymer ?
#
loop_
_entity_poly.entity_id
_entity_poly.type
_entity_poly.pdbx_seq_one_letter_code
_entity_poly.pdbx_strand_id
1 'polypeptide(L)'
;MTYPDAASFPPARGFVAASWRSPSRWWTALAGPAPTSDPVILDPDHDPALIATRVRTAILQALAERCPIGWRALLLSPPPHPRRMTWHVHLGGAVALDLIDGRTVPTAPPAASHEWTLPSGRRAAVAVGDPRPSPGPETRAIRVGGAYLSVTYTAGAAGSSRWLVSLGIGARRQGELRAPVRDAAAFDTLLREAVTRSIGQRLGRDGSAMGYTPTSWADHEVTWLEIGEGA
;
A
#
# COMPACT_ATOMS: atom_id res chain seq x y z
N MET A 1 39.64 42.31 13.76
CA MET A 1 39.55 40.92 14.25
C MET A 1 38.40 40.31 13.49
N THR A 2 38.75 39.64 12.40
CA THR A 2 37.90 39.49 11.22
C THR A 2 37.90 38.01 10.87
N TYR A 3 36.71 37.41 10.78
CA TYR A 3 36.50 36.00 10.43
C TYR A 3 36.87 35.74 8.96
N PRO A 4 37.58 34.64 8.66
CA PRO A 4 37.46 33.88 7.41
C PRO A 4 36.65 32.59 7.67
N ASP A 5 36.05 31.87 6.74
CA ASP A 5 35.66 32.08 5.35
C ASP A 5 34.62 30.97 5.11
N ALA A 6 33.45 31.30 4.56
CA ALA A 6 32.42 30.31 4.25
C ALA A 6 32.70 29.76 2.86
N ALA A 7 33.30 28.58 2.79
CA ALA A 7 33.48 27.87 1.54
C ALA A 7 32.12 27.45 0.96
N SER A 8 31.75 28.18 -0.10
CA SER A 8 30.71 27.93 -1.10
C SER A 8 30.61 26.47 -1.54
N PHE A 9 29.45 25.85 -1.35
CA PHE A 9 29.04 24.67 -2.12
C PHE A 9 28.25 25.12 -3.36
N PRO A 10 28.57 24.63 -4.57
CA PRO A 10 27.86 24.99 -5.78
C PRO A 10 26.43 24.39 -5.79
N PRO A 11 25.43 25.10 -6.35
CA PRO A 11 24.09 24.53 -6.49
C PRO A 11 24.14 23.37 -7.48
N ALA A 12 23.62 22.21 -7.04
CA ALA A 12 23.42 21.05 -7.88
C ALA A 12 22.50 21.41 -9.06
N ARG A 13 23.05 21.31 -10.27
CA ARG A 13 22.34 21.45 -11.53
C ARG A 13 21.40 20.25 -11.72
N GLY A 14 20.13 20.56 -12.04
CA GLY A 14 19.31 19.81 -12.99
C GLY A 14 18.73 18.47 -12.53
N PHE A 15 17.61 18.52 -11.80
CA PHE A 15 16.56 17.51 -11.97
C PHE A 15 15.44 18.13 -12.80
N VAL A 16 15.24 17.56 -13.99
CA VAL A 16 14.13 17.87 -14.88
C VAL A 16 12.84 17.47 -14.17
N ALA A 17 12.00 18.45 -13.86
CA ALA A 17 10.60 18.23 -13.54
C ALA A 17 9.95 17.53 -14.73
N ALA A 18 9.67 16.24 -14.61
CA ALA A 18 8.77 15.57 -15.54
C ALA A 18 7.40 16.24 -15.39
N SER A 19 7.08 17.10 -16.36
CA SER A 19 5.81 17.80 -16.45
C SER A 19 4.66 16.80 -16.46
N TRP A 20 3.83 16.81 -15.42
CA TRP A 20 2.51 16.21 -15.46
C TRP A 20 1.64 17.06 -16.38
N ARG A 21 1.72 16.79 -17.69
CA ARG A 21 0.75 17.35 -18.64
C ARG A 21 -0.57 16.63 -18.42
N SER A 22 -1.51 17.40 -17.90
CA SER A 22 -2.94 17.14 -17.85
C SER A 22 -3.49 16.62 -19.18
N PRO A 23 -4.36 15.59 -19.16
CA PRO A 23 -5.35 15.37 -20.21
C PRO A 23 -6.75 15.66 -19.65
N SER A 24 -7.06 16.93 -19.39
CA SER A 24 -8.44 17.39 -19.24
C SER A 24 -9.08 17.54 -20.62
N ARG A 25 -9.68 16.47 -21.19
CA ARG A 25 -10.49 16.64 -22.41
C ARG A 25 -11.44 15.52 -22.86
N TRP A 26 -12.11 14.74 -22.01
CA TRP A 26 -13.12 13.80 -22.55
C TRP A 26 -14.10 13.27 -21.51
N TRP A 27 -15.11 14.06 -21.14
CA TRP A 27 -16.42 13.54 -20.72
C TRP A 27 -17.52 14.54 -21.10
N THR A 28 -17.94 14.50 -22.36
CA THR A 28 -19.32 14.79 -22.73
C THR A 28 -19.92 13.45 -23.14
N ALA A 29 -20.54 12.75 -22.19
CA ALA A 29 -21.15 11.46 -22.44
C ALA A 29 -22.49 11.67 -23.18
N LEU A 30 -22.48 11.50 -24.49
CA LEU A 30 -23.67 11.04 -25.21
C LEU A 30 -23.85 9.56 -24.87
N ALA A 31 -25.03 9.21 -24.38
CA ALA A 31 -25.41 7.84 -24.06
C ALA A 31 -25.41 6.98 -25.32
N GLY A 32 -24.31 6.25 -25.54
CA GLY A 32 -24.20 5.14 -26.49
C GLY A 32 -24.23 3.80 -25.76
N PRO A 33 -24.65 2.71 -26.44
CA PRO A 33 -24.72 1.38 -25.83
C PRO A 33 -23.35 0.95 -25.31
N ALA A 34 -23.32 0.37 -24.12
CA ALA A 34 -22.11 -0.02 -23.41
C ALA A 34 -21.24 -0.94 -24.28
N PRO A 35 -19.95 -0.61 -24.51
CA PRO A 35 -19.05 -1.54 -25.17
C PRO A 35 -18.83 -2.74 -24.26
N THR A 36 -19.17 -3.93 -24.75
CA THR A 36 -18.66 -5.21 -24.24
C THR A 36 -17.15 -5.11 -24.26
N SER A 37 -16.57 -4.81 -23.09
CA SER A 37 -15.14 -4.68 -22.93
C SER A 37 -14.58 -6.09 -22.84
N ASP A 38 -13.81 -6.50 -23.86
CA ASP A 38 -12.97 -7.68 -23.76
C ASP A 38 -12.12 -7.60 -22.48
N PRO A 39 -11.87 -8.73 -21.79
CA PRO A 39 -11.07 -8.72 -20.56
C PRO A 39 -9.71 -8.09 -20.85
N VAL A 40 -9.33 -7.08 -20.05
CA VAL A 40 -8.00 -6.47 -20.11
C VAL A 40 -6.98 -7.56 -19.80
N ILE A 41 -6.42 -8.16 -20.83
CA ILE A 41 -5.23 -9.01 -20.72
C ILE A 41 -4.13 -8.06 -20.25
N LEU A 42 -3.66 -8.26 -19.03
CA LEU A 42 -2.43 -7.65 -18.57
C LEU A 42 -1.33 -8.23 -19.47
N ASP A 43 -0.98 -7.51 -20.55
CA ASP A 43 0.27 -7.74 -21.27
C ASP A 43 1.35 -7.85 -20.19
N PRO A 44 2.20 -8.90 -20.16
CA PRO A 44 3.16 -9.05 -19.09
C PRO A 44 4.07 -7.82 -19.10
N ASP A 45 3.76 -6.84 -18.27
CA ASP A 45 4.62 -5.70 -18.04
C ASP A 45 5.92 -6.30 -17.52
N HIS A 46 6.97 -6.25 -18.33
CA HIS A 46 8.28 -6.71 -17.89
C HIS A 46 8.90 -5.72 -16.90
N ASP A 47 8.27 -4.56 -16.68
CA ASP A 47 8.69 -3.54 -15.73
C ASP A 47 8.17 -3.83 -14.31
N PRO A 48 9.05 -4.21 -13.38
CA PRO A 48 8.68 -4.49 -11.99
C PRO A 48 8.08 -3.28 -11.28
N ALA A 49 8.45 -2.04 -11.66
CA ALA A 49 7.95 -0.83 -11.03
C ALA A 49 6.48 -0.56 -11.39
N LEU A 50 6.11 -0.84 -12.64
CA LEU A 50 4.73 -0.74 -13.11
C LEU A 50 3.85 -1.79 -12.43
N ILE A 51 4.32 -3.05 -12.34
CA ILE A 51 3.63 -4.10 -11.58
C ILE A 51 3.43 -3.65 -10.14
N ALA A 52 4.48 -3.14 -9.49
CA ALA A 52 4.40 -2.75 -8.09
C ALA A 52 3.37 -1.64 -7.87
N THR A 53 3.34 -0.67 -8.77
CA THR A 53 2.38 0.43 -8.75
C THR A 53 0.95 -0.08 -8.96
N ARG A 54 0.71 -0.94 -9.95
CA ARG A 54 -0.62 -1.51 -10.24
C ARG A 54 -1.16 -2.30 -9.05
N VAL A 55 -0.33 -3.14 -8.44
CA VAL A 55 -0.71 -3.92 -7.26
C VAL A 55 -1.02 -3.02 -6.07
N ARG A 56 -0.14 -2.03 -5.78
CA ARG A 56 -0.38 -1.05 -4.72
C ARG A 56 -1.71 -0.31 -4.91
N THR A 57 -1.98 0.18 -6.12
CA THR A 57 -3.21 0.89 -6.44
C THR A 57 -4.44 0.01 -6.26
N ALA A 58 -4.41 -1.23 -6.74
CA ALA A 58 -5.52 -2.17 -6.59
C ALA A 58 -5.79 -2.49 -5.10
N ILE A 59 -4.73 -2.67 -4.29
CA ILE A 59 -4.87 -2.85 -2.85
C ILE A 59 -5.54 -1.62 -2.23
N LEU A 60 -5.04 -0.42 -2.48
CA LEU A 60 -5.59 0.81 -1.90
C LEU A 60 -7.06 1.02 -2.30
N GLN A 61 -7.42 0.73 -3.55
CA GLN A 61 -8.80 0.79 -4.03
C GLN A 61 -9.70 -0.21 -3.29
N ALA A 62 -9.28 -1.47 -3.20
CA ALA A 62 -10.04 -2.50 -2.50
C ALA A 62 -10.24 -2.16 -1.02
N LEU A 63 -9.20 -1.61 -0.36
CA LEU A 63 -9.28 -1.15 1.01
C LEU A 63 -10.24 0.03 1.16
N ALA A 64 -10.16 1.02 0.27
CA ALA A 64 -10.99 2.22 0.31
C ALA A 64 -12.48 1.89 0.19
N GLU A 65 -12.80 0.92 -0.68
CA GLU A 65 -14.18 0.51 -0.92
C GLU A 65 -14.73 -0.41 0.17
N ARG A 66 -13.89 -1.23 0.84
CA ARG A 66 -14.36 -2.33 1.70
C ARG A 66 -14.12 -2.16 3.19
N CYS A 67 -13.13 -1.38 3.60
CA CYS A 67 -12.93 -1.11 5.03
C CYS A 67 -14.15 -0.38 5.60
N PRO A 68 -14.48 -0.50 6.89
CA PRO A 68 -15.53 0.34 7.49
C PRO A 68 -15.10 1.82 7.58
N ILE A 69 -16.09 2.71 7.74
CA ILE A 69 -15.81 4.12 8.10
C ILE A 69 -15.15 4.17 9.48
N GLY A 70 -14.23 5.10 9.68
CA GLY A 70 -13.42 5.25 10.89
C GLY A 70 -12.24 4.27 10.97
N TRP A 71 -12.08 3.38 9.98
CA TRP A 71 -10.94 2.47 9.94
C TRP A 71 -9.73 3.10 9.27
N ARG A 72 -8.58 2.59 9.68
CA ARG A 72 -7.27 2.88 9.10
C ARG A 72 -6.64 1.61 8.59
N ALA A 73 -5.86 1.69 7.52
CA ALA A 73 -5.01 0.61 7.04
C ALA A 73 -3.58 1.12 6.85
N LEU A 74 -2.62 0.27 7.15
CA LEU A 74 -1.22 0.46 6.82
C LEU A 74 -0.84 -0.53 5.72
N LEU A 75 -0.23 -0.02 4.65
CA LEU A 75 0.33 -0.79 3.56
C LEU A 75 1.85 -0.56 3.51
N LEU A 76 2.62 -1.64 3.64
CA LEU A 76 4.06 -1.64 3.38
C LEU A 76 4.27 -2.23 1.98
N SER A 77 4.70 -1.38 1.06
CA SER A 77 4.99 -1.77 -0.32
C SER A 77 6.47 -2.12 -0.47
N PRO A 78 6.81 -3.30 -1.03
CA PRO A 78 8.19 -3.72 -1.21
C PRO A 78 8.86 -2.90 -2.31
N PRO A 79 10.21 -2.87 -2.36
CA PRO A 79 10.92 -2.32 -3.50
C PRO A 79 10.63 -3.17 -4.76
N PRO A 80 10.55 -2.55 -5.95
CA PRO A 80 10.30 -3.27 -7.19
C PRO A 80 11.33 -4.38 -7.43
N HIS A 81 10.86 -5.60 -7.71
CA HIS A 81 11.74 -6.73 -7.95
C HIS A 81 11.18 -7.69 -9.01
N PRO A 82 11.98 -8.13 -9.99
CA PRO A 82 11.48 -8.83 -11.19
C PRO A 82 10.96 -10.25 -10.92
N ARG A 83 11.32 -10.87 -9.79
CA ARG A 83 10.93 -12.26 -9.50
C ARG A 83 9.78 -12.40 -8.53
N ARG A 84 9.74 -11.52 -7.52
CA ARG A 84 8.86 -11.67 -6.36
C ARG A 84 8.77 -10.37 -5.59
N MET A 85 7.56 -9.98 -5.22
CA MET A 85 7.26 -8.82 -4.40
C MET A 85 6.14 -9.19 -3.42
N THR A 86 6.25 -8.76 -2.17
CA THR A 86 5.21 -9.00 -1.15
C THR A 86 4.78 -7.69 -0.52
N TRP A 87 3.51 -7.33 -0.68
CA TRP A 87 2.88 -6.22 0.04
C TRP A 87 2.33 -6.73 1.36
N HIS A 88 2.55 -5.96 2.43
CA HIS A 88 2.04 -6.25 3.76
C HIS A 88 0.96 -5.23 4.12
N VAL A 89 -0.24 -5.71 4.41
CA VAL A 89 -1.40 -4.88 4.70
C VAL A 89 -1.87 -5.16 6.12
N HIS A 90 -1.99 -4.12 6.94
CA HIS A 90 -2.52 -4.18 8.29
C HIS A 90 -3.80 -3.35 8.38
N LEU A 91 -4.93 -4.01 8.57
CA LEU A 91 -6.24 -3.38 8.72
C LEU A 91 -6.49 -3.02 10.18
N GLY A 92 -7.01 -1.83 10.44
CA GLY A 92 -7.18 -1.24 11.76
C GLY A 92 -5.88 -1.29 12.57
N GLY A 93 -4.76 -1.02 11.90
CA GLY A 93 -3.42 -1.23 12.45
C GLY A 93 -3.00 -0.11 13.39
N ALA A 94 -2.69 -0.46 14.63
CA ALA A 94 -2.03 0.42 15.59
C ALA A 94 -0.53 0.17 15.53
N VAL A 95 0.26 1.23 15.36
CA VAL A 95 1.72 1.13 15.25
C VAL A 95 2.36 1.69 16.51
N ALA A 96 3.33 0.96 17.06
CA ALA A 96 4.12 1.37 18.20
C ALA A 96 5.61 1.07 17.96
N LEU A 97 6.48 1.91 18.50
CA LEU A 97 7.94 1.72 18.48
C LEU A 97 8.36 1.09 19.81
N ASP A 98 8.98 -0.07 19.75
CA ASP A 98 9.66 -0.67 20.89
C ASP A 98 11.11 -0.17 20.90
N LEU A 99 11.49 0.50 21.98
CA LEU A 99 12.79 1.14 22.13
C LEU A 99 13.81 0.19 22.78
N ILE A 100 15.10 0.47 22.56
CA ILE A 100 16.21 -0.31 23.13
C ILE A 100 16.18 -0.30 24.68
N ASP A 101 15.72 0.80 25.27
CA ASP A 101 15.58 0.95 26.74
C ASP A 101 14.38 0.22 27.35
N GLY A 102 13.59 -0.49 26.53
CA GLY A 102 12.43 -1.28 26.95
C GLY A 102 11.10 -0.53 26.95
N ARG A 103 11.07 0.78 26.67
CA ARG A 103 9.81 1.53 26.50
C ARG A 103 9.12 1.18 25.19
N THR A 104 7.79 1.32 25.16
CA THR A 104 6.97 1.26 23.95
C THR A 104 6.29 2.61 23.73
N VAL A 105 6.49 3.20 22.55
CA VAL A 105 5.94 4.52 22.18
C VAL A 105 4.85 4.33 21.13
N PRO A 106 3.58 4.70 21.41
CA PRO A 106 2.54 4.67 20.40
C PRO A 106 2.83 5.72 19.32
N THR A 107 2.40 5.43 18.09
CA THR A 107 2.60 6.33 16.96
C THR A 107 1.30 6.68 16.26
N ALA A 108 1.36 7.73 15.45
CA ALA A 108 0.28 8.14 14.56
C ALA A 108 0.77 8.15 13.10
N PRO A 109 -0.13 7.97 12.11
CA PRO A 109 0.19 8.23 10.72
C PRO A 109 0.66 9.67 10.51
N PRO A 110 1.49 9.94 9.48
CA PRO A 110 1.75 11.30 9.05
C PRO A 110 0.48 11.98 8.53
N ALA A 111 0.54 13.29 8.32
CA ALA A 111 -0.57 14.05 7.75
C ALA A 111 -0.93 13.51 6.34
N ALA A 112 -2.23 13.49 6.03
CA ALA A 112 -2.69 13.09 4.72
C ALA A 112 -2.09 13.99 3.63
N SER A 113 -1.60 13.36 2.58
CA SER A 113 -1.03 14.01 1.40
C SER A 113 -2.07 14.21 0.31
N HIS A 114 -3.07 13.32 0.25
CA HIS A 114 -4.09 13.29 -0.78
C HIS A 114 -5.41 12.79 -0.18
N GLU A 115 -6.52 13.34 -0.63
CA GLU A 115 -7.86 12.90 -0.24
C GLU A 115 -8.77 12.87 -1.47
N TRP A 116 -9.73 11.94 -1.47
CA TRP A 116 -10.79 11.91 -2.48
C TRP A 116 -12.08 11.34 -1.91
N THR A 117 -13.18 11.66 -2.58
CA THR A 117 -14.50 11.09 -2.28
C THR A 117 -14.78 9.94 -3.25
N LEU A 118 -15.09 8.77 -2.72
CA LEU A 118 -15.50 7.60 -3.47
C LEU A 118 -16.93 7.81 -4.03
N PRO A 119 -17.30 7.12 -5.12
CA PRO A 119 -18.68 7.14 -5.65
C PRO A 119 -19.75 6.77 -4.61
N SER A 120 -19.38 6.02 -3.58
CA SER A 120 -20.26 5.68 -2.46
C SER A 120 -20.51 6.84 -1.48
N GLY A 121 -19.95 8.04 -1.72
CA GLY A 121 -19.99 9.17 -0.79
C GLY A 121 -19.07 9.05 0.42
N ARG A 122 -18.08 8.16 0.38
CA ARG A 122 -17.09 7.98 1.48
C ARG A 122 -15.82 8.76 1.18
N ARG A 123 -15.12 9.24 2.20
CA ARG A 123 -13.80 9.87 2.02
C ARG A 123 -12.70 8.84 2.20
N ALA A 124 -11.72 8.83 1.31
CA ALA A 124 -10.44 8.15 1.51
C ALA A 124 -9.32 9.18 1.58
N ALA A 125 -8.51 9.10 2.64
CA ALA A 125 -7.35 9.96 2.85
C ALA A 125 -6.08 9.10 2.89
N VAL A 126 -5.07 9.49 2.10
CA VAL A 126 -3.80 8.78 1.98
C VAL A 126 -2.65 9.62 2.50
N ALA A 127 -1.84 9.02 3.37
CA ALA A 127 -0.56 9.58 3.81
C ALA A 127 0.57 8.64 3.40
N VAL A 128 1.72 9.20 3.04
CA VAL A 128 2.93 8.44 2.66
C VAL A 128 4.07 8.84 3.59
N GLY A 129 4.83 7.85 4.03
CA GLY A 129 6.01 8.02 4.87
C GLY A 129 5.84 7.46 6.28
N ASP A 130 6.87 7.70 7.08
CA ASP A 130 6.98 7.14 8.42
C ASP A 130 5.90 7.65 9.38
N PRO A 131 5.58 6.84 10.42
CA PRO A 131 4.73 7.29 11.50
C PRO A 131 5.38 8.45 12.27
N ARG A 132 4.61 9.06 13.17
CA ARG A 132 5.05 10.09 14.10
C ARG A 132 4.87 9.60 15.55
N PRO A 133 5.95 9.56 16.35
CA PRO A 133 7.35 9.79 15.96
C PRO A 133 7.84 8.73 14.96
N SER A 134 8.83 9.11 14.14
CA SER A 134 9.45 8.22 13.16
C SER A 134 10.44 7.27 13.83
N PRO A 135 10.64 6.03 13.32
CA PRO A 135 11.66 5.13 13.83
C PRO A 135 13.05 5.78 13.77
N GLY A 136 13.73 5.81 14.93
CA GLY A 136 15.07 6.38 15.11
C GLY A 136 16.13 5.34 15.51
N PRO A 137 17.39 5.74 15.71
CA PRO A 137 18.47 4.85 16.16
C PRO A 137 18.18 4.10 17.47
N GLU A 138 17.32 4.65 18.33
CA GLU A 138 16.85 4.07 19.57
C GLU A 138 15.74 3.02 19.40
N THR A 139 15.20 2.88 18.18
CA THR A 139 14.12 1.93 17.87
C THR A 139 14.68 0.53 17.69
N ARG A 140 14.24 -0.39 18.53
CA ARG A 140 14.58 -1.81 18.45
C ARG A 140 13.67 -2.56 17.48
N ALA A 141 12.37 -2.29 17.52
CA ALA A 141 11.38 -2.91 16.66
C ALA A 141 10.18 -1.98 16.42
N ILE A 142 9.52 -2.15 15.29
CA ILE A 142 8.24 -1.51 14.99
C ILE A 142 7.16 -2.59 15.11
N ARG A 143 6.24 -2.39 16.05
CA ARG A 143 5.12 -3.30 16.30
C ARG A 143 3.88 -2.77 15.61
N VAL A 144 3.27 -3.61 14.78
CA VAL A 144 2.03 -3.28 14.07
C VAL A 144 0.96 -4.27 14.48
N GLY A 145 -0.05 -3.78 15.20
CA GLY A 145 -1.26 -4.54 15.50
C GLY A 145 -2.24 -4.57 14.33
N GLY A 146 -3.33 -5.32 14.49
CA GLY A 146 -4.44 -5.34 13.52
C GLY A 146 -4.53 -6.63 12.72
N ALA A 147 -5.53 -6.70 11.83
CA ALA A 147 -5.69 -7.84 10.95
C ALA A 147 -4.65 -7.75 9.82
N TYR A 148 -3.95 -8.83 9.56
CA TYR A 148 -2.86 -8.86 8.59
C TYR A 148 -3.29 -9.59 7.32
N LEU A 149 -2.97 -8.98 6.18
CA LEU A 149 -3.08 -9.56 4.85
C LEU A 149 -1.72 -9.40 4.15
N SER A 150 -1.25 -10.44 3.48
CA SER A 150 -0.14 -10.31 2.53
C SER A 150 -0.61 -10.53 1.11
N VAL A 151 -0.08 -9.73 0.18
CA VAL A 151 -0.27 -9.92 -1.26
C VAL A 151 1.09 -10.24 -1.85
N THR A 152 1.26 -11.43 -2.43
CA THR A 152 2.55 -11.84 -3.01
C THR A 152 2.42 -11.97 -4.51
N TYR A 153 3.17 -11.17 -5.25
CA TYR A 153 3.46 -11.39 -6.67
C TYR A 153 4.62 -12.38 -6.80
N THR A 154 4.46 -13.38 -7.68
CA THR A 154 5.56 -14.25 -8.13
C THR A 154 5.53 -14.32 -9.66
N ALA A 155 6.67 -14.04 -10.28
CA ALA A 155 6.83 -14.20 -11.72
C ALA A 155 6.70 -15.69 -12.10
N GLY A 156 5.98 -15.97 -13.20
CA GLY A 156 5.87 -17.32 -13.74
C GLY A 156 7.21 -17.87 -14.24
N ALA A 157 7.26 -19.17 -14.55
CA ALA A 157 8.42 -19.76 -15.21
C ALA A 157 8.70 -19.04 -16.55
N ALA A 158 9.97 -18.99 -16.96
CA ALA A 158 10.38 -18.36 -18.21
C ALA A 158 9.52 -18.88 -19.39
N GLY A 159 8.88 -17.96 -20.12
CA GLY A 159 7.95 -18.29 -21.21
C GLY A 159 6.47 -18.41 -20.81
N SER A 160 6.12 -18.22 -19.53
CA SER A 160 4.72 -18.14 -19.10
C SER A 160 4.33 -16.70 -18.73
N SER A 161 3.32 -16.15 -19.39
CA SER A 161 2.70 -14.86 -19.04
C SER A 161 1.79 -14.96 -17.79
N ARG A 162 2.06 -15.93 -16.92
CA ARG A 162 1.18 -16.24 -15.78
C ARG A 162 1.78 -15.67 -14.51
N TRP A 163 1.02 -14.80 -13.87
CA TRP A 163 1.35 -14.26 -12.56
C TRP A 163 0.63 -15.07 -11.49
N LEU A 164 1.33 -15.37 -10.40
CA LEU A 164 0.69 -15.92 -9.23
C LEU A 164 0.58 -14.81 -8.19
N VAL A 165 -0.67 -14.46 -7.85
CA VAL A 165 -0.97 -13.68 -6.67
C VAL A 165 -1.40 -14.64 -5.58
N SER A 166 -0.66 -14.65 -4.48
CA SER A 166 -1.07 -15.37 -3.27
C SER A 166 -1.49 -14.36 -2.21
N LEU A 167 -2.66 -14.58 -1.61
CA LEU A 167 -3.18 -13.79 -0.50
C LEU A 167 -3.10 -14.61 0.78
N GLY A 168 -2.31 -14.13 1.74
CA GLY A 168 -2.24 -14.75 3.07
C GLY A 168 -3.05 -13.94 4.07
N ILE A 169 -3.99 -14.56 4.78
CA ILE A 169 -4.73 -13.92 5.89
C ILE A 169 -4.11 -14.35 7.23
N GLY A 170 -3.85 -13.38 8.09
CA GLY A 170 -3.26 -13.56 9.42
C GLY A 170 -1.75 -13.84 9.42
N ALA A 171 -1.11 -13.58 10.57
CA ALA A 171 0.33 -13.74 10.76
C ALA A 171 0.82 -15.20 10.68
N ARG A 172 -0.08 -16.18 10.89
CA ARG A 172 0.22 -17.62 10.94
C ARG A 172 -0.64 -18.41 9.93
N ARG A 173 -0.40 -18.23 8.62
CA ARG A 173 -1.00 -19.05 7.53
C ARG A 173 -2.47 -19.45 7.75
N GLN A 174 -3.32 -18.56 8.29
CA GLN A 174 -4.73 -18.88 8.54
C GLN A 174 -5.54 -18.52 7.29
N GLY A 175 -5.65 -19.47 6.37
CA GLY A 175 -6.38 -19.28 5.12
C GLY A 175 -5.51 -18.57 4.09
N GLU A 176 -4.85 -19.36 3.26
CA GLU A 176 -4.18 -18.84 2.07
C GLU A 176 -5.15 -18.92 0.89
N LEU A 177 -5.56 -17.77 0.36
CA LEU A 177 -6.27 -17.71 -0.91
C LEU A 177 -5.23 -17.67 -2.02
N ARG A 178 -5.09 -18.79 -2.73
CA ARG A 178 -4.23 -18.90 -3.91
C ARG A 178 -5.12 -18.98 -5.14
N ALA A 179 -4.98 -18.01 -6.04
CA ALA A 179 -5.56 -18.10 -7.36
C ALA A 179 -4.52 -17.67 -8.40
N PRO A 180 -4.37 -18.40 -9.52
CA PRO A 180 -3.69 -17.86 -10.67
C PRO A 180 -4.51 -16.65 -11.16
N VAL A 181 -3.94 -15.46 -11.01
CA VAL A 181 -4.57 -14.23 -11.50
C VAL A 181 -4.20 -14.10 -12.97
N ARG A 182 -5.20 -14.22 -13.84
CA ARG A 182 -5.01 -14.19 -15.30
C ARG A 182 -5.24 -12.81 -15.90
N ASP A 183 -5.95 -11.94 -15.18
CA ASP A 183 -6.31 -10.59 -15.58
C ASP A 183 -6.60 -9.71 -14.34
N ALA A 184 -6.80 -8.42 -14.57
CA ALA A 184 -7.04 -7.44 -13.51
C ALA A 184 -8.36 -7.65 -12.76
N ALA A 185 -9.40 -8.19 -13.42
CA ALA A 185 -10.72 -8.40 -12.81
C ALA A 185 -10.70 -9.55 -11.80
N ALA A 186 -9.99 -10.63 -12.13
CA ALA A 186 -9.74 -11.74 -11.22
C ALA A 186 -8.94 -11.29 -9.99
N PHE A 187 -7.96 -10.40 -10.18
CA PHE A 187 -7.18 -9.84 -9.08
C PHE A 187 -8.04 -9.00 -8.13
N ASP A 188 -8.83 -8.08 -8.69
CA ASP A 188 -9.70 -7.19 -7.91
C ASP A 188 -10.73 -7.99 -7.11
N THR A 189 -11.34 -9.00 -7.72
CA THR A 189 -12.28 -9.90 -7.04
C THR A 189 -11.63 -10.62 -5.86
N LEU A 190 -10.43 -11.18 -6.07
CA LEU A 190 -9.67 -11.89 -5.04
C LEU A 190 -9.28 -10.95 -3.87
N LEU A 191 -8.81 -9.73 -4.19
CA LEU A 191 -8.48 -8.72 -3.19
C LEU A 191 -9.68 -8.32 -2.36
N ARG A 192 -10.81 -8.00 -3.00
CA ARG A 192 -12.05 -7.63 -2.31
C ARG A 192 -12.48 -8.73 -1.35
N GLU A 193 -12.48 -9.98 -1.81
CA GLU A 193 -12.84 -11.12 -0.97
C GLU A 193 -11.91 -11.25 0.23
N ALA A 194 -10.60 -11.16 0.03
CA ALA A 194 -9.63 -11.28 1.12
C ALA A 194 -9.75 -10.15 2.14
N VAL A 195 -9.98 -8.91 1.70
CA VAL A 195 -10.23 -7.77 2.58
C VAL A 195 -11.51 -7.99 3.39
N THR A 196 -12.60 -8.39 2.75
CA THR A 196 -13.87 -8.69 3.44
C THR A 196 -13.70 -9.80 4.49
N ARG A 197 -13.02 -10.90 4.14
CA ARG A 197 -12.73 -12.00 5.09
C ARG A 197 -11.87 -11.53 6.28
N SER A 198 -10.87 -10.69 6.00
CA SER A 198 -9.95 -10.17 7.04
C SER A 198 -10.63 -9.20 8.00
N ILE A 199 -11.62 -8.44 7.53
CA ILE A 199 -12.47 -7.58 8.38
C ILE A 199 -13.40 -8.45 9.24
N GLY A 200 -14.07 -9.44 8.63
CA GLY A 200 -15.07 -10.29 9.29
C GLY A 200 -14.51 -11.13 10.45
N GLN A 201 -13.26 -11.59 10.37
CA GLN A 201 -12.61 -12.33 11.45
C GLN A 201 -12.37 -11.51 12.75
N ARG A 202 -12.51 -10.18 12.70
CA ARG A 202 -12.14 -9.27 13.80
C ARG A 202 -13.26 -8.88 14.76
N LEU A 203 -14.50 -9.31 14.57
CA LEU A 203 -15.56 -9.03 15.55
C LEU A 203 -15.42 -9.80 16.90
N GLY A 204 -14.24 -10.39 17.22
CA GLY A 204 -14.09 -11.12 18.49
C GLY A 204 -12.69 -11.52 19.01
N ARG A 205 -11.55 -11.10 18.44
CA ARG A 205 -10.22 -11.42 19.01
C ARG A 205 -9.19 -10.31 18.83
N ASP A 206 -8.38 -10.10 19.87
CA ASP A 206 -7.16 -9.28 19.85
C ASP A 206 -6.25 -9.74 18.71
N GLY A 207 -6.08 -8.89 17.70
CA GLY A 207 -5.26 -9.19 16.53
C GLY A 207 -3.80 -9.46 16.92
N SER A 208 -3.19 -10.48 16.34
CA SER A 208 -1.76 -10.75 16.51
C SER A 208 -0.94 -9.56 16.02
N ALA A 209 -0.09 -9.00 16.87
CA ALA A 209 0.86 -7.97 16.46
C ALA A 209 2.01 -8.57 15.65
N MET A 210 2.36 -7.93 14.54
CA MET A 210 3.53 -8.22 13.72
C MET A 210 4.69 -7.30 14.14
N GLY A 211 5.89 -7.84 14.22
CA GLY A 211 7.11 -7.08 14.51
C GLY A 211 7.96 -6.90 13.25
N TYR A 212 8.44 -5.69 13.03
CA TYR A 212 9.37 -5.32 11.97
C TYR A 212 10.68 -4.81 12.59
N THR A 213 11.81 -5.18 11.99
CA THR A 213 13.08 -4.52 12.31
C THR A 213 13.12 -3.14 11.65
N PRO A 214 13.89 -2.17 12.17
CA PRO A 214 14.05 -0.86 11.52
C PRO A 214 14.51 -0.96 10.06
N THR A 215 15.44 -1.86 9.76
CA THR A 215 15.90 -2.11 8.39
C THR A 215 14.77 -2.64 7.50
N SER A 216 14.06 -3.69 7.96
CA SER A 216 12.95 -4.23 7.18
C SER A 216 11.84 -3.21 6.97
N TRP A 217 11.61 -2.32 7.92
CA TRP A 217 10.63 -1.23 7.79
C TRP A 217 11.08 -0.21 6.73
N ALA A 218 12.33 0.25 6.83
CA ALA A 218 12.91 1.24 5.92
C ALA A 218 13.02 0.76 4.47
N ASP A 219 13.09 -0.55 4.24
CA ASP A 219 13.09 -1.14 2.89
C ASP A 219 11.74 -0.98 2.18
N HIS A 220 10.66 -0.66 2.90
CA HIS A 220 9.31 -0.53 2.33
C HIS A 220 8.90 0.92 2.18
N GLU A 221 8.14 1.20 1.12
CA GLU A 221 7.33 2.40 1.07
C GLU A 221 6.12 2.22 2.00
N VAL A 222 5.97 3.14 2.95
CA VAL A 222 4.92 3.13 3.98
C VAL A 222 3.75 3.99 3.51
N THR A 223 2.60 3.37 3.27
CA THR A 223 1.36 4.07 2.88
C THR A 223 0.28 3.84 3.92
N TRP A 224 -0.38 4.92 4.33
CA TRP A 224 -1.49 4.90 5.26
C TRP A 224 -2.76 5.28 4.51
N LEU A 225 -3.85 4.58 4.81
CA LEU A 225 -5.17 4.87 4.29
C LEU A 225 -6.15 5.02 5.44
N GLU A 226 -6.88 6.12 5.48
CA GLU A 226 -7.96 6.35 6.43
C GLU A 226 -9.28 6.52 5.69
N ILE A 227 -10.33 5.87 6.19
CA ILE A 227 -11.68 6.01 5.64
C ILE A 227 -12.55 6.85 6.56
N GLY A 228 -13.06 7.95 6.04
CA GLY A 228 -14.02 8.82 6.70
C GLY A 228 -15.38 8.85 6.01
N GLU A 229 -16.31 9.57 6.63
CA GLU A 229 -17.53 10.02 5.96
C GLU A 229 -17.17 11.04 4.87
N GLY A 230 -17.92 11.06 3.77
CA GLY A 230 -17.84 12.16 2.80
C GLY A 230 -18.42 13.43 3.42
N ALA A 231 -17.85 14.56 3.02
CA ALA A 231 -18.38 15.88 3.35
C ALA A 231 -19.69 16.16 2.60
#